data_AF-A0A318VZ99-F1
#
_entry.id   AF-A0A318VZ99-F1
#
_cell.length_a   1.000
_cell.length_b   1.000
_cell.length_c   1.000
_cell.angle_alpha   90.00
_cell.angle_beta   90.00
_cell.angle_gamma   90.00
#
_symmetry.space_group_name_H-M   'P 1'
#
loop_
_entity.id
_entity.type
_entity.pdbx_description
1 polymer ?
#
loop_
_entity_poly.entity_id
_entity_poly.type
_entity_poly.pdbx_seq_one_letter_code
_entity_poly.pdbx_strand_id
1 'polypeptide(L)'
;MPGTPRMVLPHMSHHVVQRGHNRLEGRSGTLWEGRYKSRRVQTETYLLACTRYIELNPVRARMVPAAGDYAWSSVRQRMGEDEQWIDLDPAYLDLADEAAERRERYARFVEQGVPQQELTLMREALQRGQLTGNQRYADEVEQTIGCRIERRRPGRPPARRA
;
A
#
# COMPACT_ATOMS: atom_id res chain seq x y z
N MET A 1 21.31 -14.78 -3.59
CA MET A 1 20.20 -15.22 -2.72
C MET A 1 19.29 -14.02 -2.42
N PRO A 2 18.16 -13.82 -3.11
CA PRO A 2 17.22 -12.77 -2.74
C PRO A 2 16.54 -13.17 -1.43
N GLY A 3 16.66 -12.31 -0.41
CA GLY A 3 16.27 -12.58 0.96
C GLY A 3 14.81 -12.98 1.15
N THR A 4 14.57 -13.70 2.24
CA THR A 4 13.30 -14.32 2.63
C THR A 4 12.19 -13.30 2.89
N PRO A 5 10.93 -13.59 2.51
CA PRO A 5 9.75 -12.87 2.95
C PRO A 5 9.72 -12.60 4.46
N ARG A 6 9.32 -11.39 4.86
CA ARG A 6 9.02 -11.06 6.25
C ARG A 6 7.77 -10.18 6.28
N MET A 7 6.59 -10.77 6.37
CA MET A 7 5.42 -10.00 6.78
C MET A 7 5.65 -9.49 8.21
N VAL A 8 5.40 -8.20 8.44
CA VAL A 8 5.37 -7.63 9.79
C VAL A 8 3.94 -7.78 10.29
N LEU A 9 3.65 -8.86 11.01
CA LEU A 9 2.55 -8.83 11.95
C LEU A 9 3.11 -8.21 13.23
N PRO A 10 2.53 -7.11 13.75
CA PRO A 10 2.94 -6.57 15.02
C PRO A 10 3.01 -7.70 16.05
N HIS A 11 4.17 -7.83 16.70
CA HIS A 11 4.39 -8.81 17.78
C HIS A 11 4.30 -10.30 17.40
N MET A 12 4.18 -10.67 16.12
CA MET A 12 4.27 -12.07 15.68
C MET A 12 5.34 -12.29 14.62
N SER A 13 6.24 -13.23 14.91
CA SER A 13 7.24 -13.65 13.93
C SER A 13 6.58 -14.39 12.76
N HIS A 14 6.85 -13.94 11.54
CA HIS A 14 6.41 -14.55 10.27
C HIS A 14 6.49 -16.09 10.20
N HIS A 15 7.55 -16.68 10.76
CA HIS A 15 7.74 -18.13 10.75
C HIS A 15 6.73 -18.87 11.66
N VAL A 16 6.15 -18.20 12.66
CA VAL A 16 5.09 -18.76 13.51
C VAL A 16 3.81 -18.92 12.70
N VAL A 17 3.40 -17.87 11.98
CA VAL A 17 2.20 -17.92 11.13
C VAL A 17 2.34 -18.95 10.02
N GLN A 18 3.49 -18.98 9.33
CA GLN A 18 3.73 -19.99 8.30
C GLN A 18 3.65 -21.42 8.87
N ARG A 19 4.29 -21.69 10.01
CA ARG A 19 4.26 -23.04 10.62
C ARG A 19 2.85 -23.42 11.07
N GLY A 20 2.11 -22.49 11.65
CA GLY A 20 0.72 -22.71 12.07
C GLY A 20 -0.17 -23.08 10.88
N HIS A 21 -0.18 -22.25 9.84
CA HIS A 21 -0.98 -22.49 8.63
C HIS A 21 -0.61 -23.81 7.94
N ASN A 22 0.69 -24.05 7.72
CA ASN A 22 1.16 -25.29 7.08
C ASN A 22 0.72 -26.54 7.85
N ARG A 23 0.74 -26.49 9.19
CA ARG A 23 0.27 -27.59 10.03
C ARG A 23 -1.23 -27.81 9.90
N LEU A 24 -2.02 -26.74 9.90
CA LEU A 24 -3.49 -26.81 9.79
C LEU A 24 -3.91 -27.35 8.41
N GLU A 25 -3.22 -26.95 7.36
CA GLU A 25 -3.55 -27.32 5.97
C GLU A 25 -2.83 -28.61 5.49
N GLY A 26 -1.98 -29.23 6.31
CA GLY A 26 -1.16 -30.37 5.90
C GLY A 26 -0.16 -30.05 4.77
N ARG A 27 0.23 -28.78 4.63
CA ARG A 27 1.12 -28.29 3.57
C ARG A 27 2.56 -28.14 4.06
N SER A 28 3.50 -28.12 3.13
CA SER A 28 4.91 -27.78 3.36
C SER A 28 5.37 -26.68 2.40
N GLY A 29 6.49 -26.02 2.71
CA GLY A 29 7.02 -24.91 1.90
C GLY A 29 6.72 -23.52 2.47
N THR A 30 7.02 -22.49 1.67
CA THR A 30 6.84 -21.09 2.05
C THR A 30 5.40 -20.65 1.83
N LEU A 31 4.80 -20.00 2.84
CA LEU A 31 3.46 -19.41 2.71
C LEU A 31 3.48 -18.13 1.87
N TRP A 32 4.63 -17.48 1.75
CA TRP A 32 4.76 -16.12 1.25
C TRP A 32 5.65 -16.05 0.01
N GLU A 33 5.26 -15.21 -0.94
CA GLU A 33 6.00 -14.98 -2.17
C GLU A 33 6.87 -13.71 -2.06
N GLY A 34 8.17 -13.90 -1.84
CA GLY A 34 9.15 -12.81 -1.78
C GLY A 34 9.05 -11.82 -0.61
N ARG A 35 9.92 -10.80 -0.59
CA ARG A 35 10.01 -9.80 0.50
C ARG A 35 8.83 -8.84 0.50
N TYR A 36 8.39 -8.47 1.71
CA TYR A 36 7.49 -7.34 1.89
C TYR A 36 8.14 -6.07 1.32
N LYS A 37 7.30 -5.17 0.82
CA LYS A 37 7.72 -3.88 0.28
C LYS A 37 7.29 -2.81 1.29
N SER A 38 8.24 -1.98 1.72
CA SER A 38 7.97 -0.80 2.54
C SER A 38 8.49 0.42 1.80
N ARG A 39 7.59 1.39 1.54
CA ARG A 39 7.87 2.60 0.76
C ARG A 39 7.16 3.78 1.42
N ARG A 40 7.82 4.94 1.43
CA ARG A 40 7.19 6.17 1.91
C ARG A 40 6.14 6.64 0.91
N VAL A 41 5.04 7.14 1.45
CA VAL A 41 3.94 7.73 0.71
C VAL A 41 3.90 9.20 1.10
N GLN A 42 3.81 10.09 0.13
CA GLN A 42 3.52 11.50 0.38
C GLN A 42 2.05 11.63 0.81
N THR A 43 1.85 11.91 2.10
CA THR A 43 0.57 11.76 2.79
C THR A 43 -0.55 12.55 2.12
N GLU A 44 -0.31 13.84 1.92
CA GLU A 44 -1.26 14.87 1.51
C GLU A 44 -1.81 14.61 0.10
N THR A 45 -1.04 13.91 -0.74
CA THR A 45 -1.39 13.70 -2.15
C THR A 45 -1.78 12.26 -2.44
N TYR A 46 -1.13 11.28 -1.81
CA TYR A 46 -1.23 9.89 -2.24
C TYR A 46 -1.70 8.92 -1.16
N LEU A 47 -1.84 9.32 0.11
CA LEU A 47 -2.30 8.39 1.15
C LEU A 47 -3.70 7.88 0.84
N LEU A 48 -4.65 8.78 0.60
CA LEU A 48 -6.04 8.40 0.31
C LEU A 48 -6.14 7.57 -0.98
N ALA A 49 -5.34 7.89 -1.99
CA ALA A 49 -5.22 7.10 -3.22
C ALA A 49 -4.72 5.67 -2.95
N CYS A 50 -3.68 5.52 -2.13
CA CYS A 50 -3.17 4.21 -1.70
C CYS A 50 -4.22 3.42 -0.90
N THR A 51 -4.95 4.09 -0.01
CA THR A 51 -6.06 3.48 0.74
C THR A 51 -7.13 2.95 -0.23
N ARG A 52 -7.64 3.78 -1.15
CA ARG A 52 -8.61 3.34 -2.17
C ARG A 52 -8.09 2.19 -3.03
N TYR A 53 -6.81 2.19 -3.40
CA TYR A 53 -6.20 1.06 -4.11
C TYR A 53 -6.31 -0.24 -3.31
N ILE A 54 -6.06 -0.19 -2.00
CA ILE A 54 -6.16 -1.35 -1.11
C ILE A 54 -7.61 -1.82 -1.00
N GLU A 55 -8.56 -0.91 -0.74
CA GLU A 55 -9.98 -1.23 -0.59
C GLU A 55 -10.59 -1.84 -1.87
N LEU A 56 -10.07 -1.45 -3.05
CA LEU A 56 -10.52 -1.98 -4.33
C LEU A 56 -9.79 -3.25 -4.79
N ASN A 57 -8.80 -3.74 -4.05
CA ASN A 57 -8.09 -4.97 -4.43
C ASN A 57 -9.01 -6.21 -4.49
N PRO A 58 -9.94 -6.46 -3.55
CA PRO A 58 -10.88 -7.58 -3.62
C PRO A 58 -11.77 -7.53 -4.87
N VAL A 59 -12.25 -6.33 -5.24
CA VAL A 59 -13.03 -6.11 -6.47
C VAL A 59 -12.18 -6.40 -7.70
N ARG A 60 -10.95 -5.87 -7.75
CA ARG A 60 -10.01 -6.12 -8.86
C ARG A 60 -9.62 -7.59 -8.99
N ALA A 61 -9.53 -8.31 -7.88
CA ALA A 61 -9.30 -9.75 -7.83
C ALA A 61 -10.55 -10.58 -8.15
N ARG A 62 -11.70 -9.94 -8.41
CA ARG A 62 -13.00 -10.57 -8.68
C ARG A 62 -13.50 -11.44 -7.53
N MET A 63 -13.14 -11.10 -6.30
CA MET A 63 -13.60 -11.81 -5.10
C MET A 63 -15.00 -11.34 -4.67
N VAL A 64 -15.29 -10.06 -4.91
CA VAL A 64 -16.56 -9.41 -4.56
C VAL A 64 -16.93 -8.36 -5.63
N PRO A 65 -18.21 -7.99 -5.78
CA PRO A 65 -18.62 -7.00 -6.78
C PRO A 65 -18.35 -5.55 -6.34
N ALA A 66 -18.46 -5.23 -5.04
CA ALA A 66 -18.15 -3.91 -4.50
C ALA A 66 -17.16 -3.99 -3.33
N ALA A 67 -16.48 -2.87 -3.03
CA ALA A 67 -15.50 -2.82 -1.93
C ALA A 67 -16.15 -3.12 -0.57
N GLY A 68 -17.35 -2.57 -0.33
CA GLY A 68 -18.13 -2.78 0.89
C GLY A 68 -18.50 -4.24 1.16
N ASP A 69 -18.52 -5.10 0.14
CA ASP A 69 -18.86 -6.51 0.31
C ASP A 69 -17.69 -7.34 0.89
N TYR A 70 -16.48 -6.76 0.95
CA TYR A 70 -15.31 -7.45 1.50
C TYR A 70 -15.13 -7.17 2.99
N ALA A 71 -15.60 -8.10 3.82
CA ALA A 71 -15.59 -7.99 5.28
C ALA A 71 -14.20 -7.79 5.92
N TRP A 72 -13.12 -8.15 5.22
CA TRP A 72 -11.74 -8.11 5.75
C TRP A 72 -11.01 -6.84 5.31
N SER A 73 -11.71 -5.71 5.36
CA SER A 73 -11.17 -4.41 4.98
C SER A 73 -11.75 -3.27 5.81
N SER A 74 -11.08 -2.13 5.76
CA SER A 74 -11.42 -0.93 6.53
C SER A 74 -12.45 -0.03 5.85
N VAL A 75 -12.91 -0.37 4.65
CA VAL A 75 -13.82 0.47 3.86
C VAL A 75 -15.13 0.73 4.59
N ARG A 76 -15.74 -0.30 5.19
CA ARG A 76 -17.01 -0.22 5.92
C ARG A 76 -16.89 0.66 7.16
N GLN A 77 -15.78 0.56 7.88
CA GLN A 77 -15.47 1.47 9.00
C GLN A 77 -15.40 2.93 8.54
N ARG A 78 -14.68 3.21 7.44
CA ARG A 78 -14.56 4.58 6.89
C ARG A 78 -15.86 5.12 6.30
N MET A 79 -16.78 4.25 5.89
CA MET A 79 -18.14 4.59 5.47
C MET A 79 -19.11 4.69 6.66
N GLY A 80 -18.69 4.30 7.87
CA GLY A 80 -19.50 4.37 9.09
C GLY A 80 -20.48 3.21 9.26
N GLU A 81 -20.26 2.09 8.59
CA GLU A 81 -21.10 0.89 8.61
C GLU A 81 -20.66 -0.15 9.66
N ASP A 82 -19.44 -0.04 10.18
CA ASP A 82 -18.85 -0.95 11.18
C ASP A 82 -18.21 -0.14 12.32
N GLU A 83 -17.89 -0.85 13.41
CA GLU A 83 -17.18 -0.30 14.57
C GLU A 83 -15.80 0.26 14.17
N GLN A 84 -15.36 1.32 14.87
CA GLN A 84 -14.07 1.96 14.64
C GLN A 84 -12.97 1.25 15.43
N TRP A 85 -12.16 0.44 14.73
CA TRP A 85 -11.00 -0.26 15.30
C TRP A 85 -9.66 0.19 14.72
N ILE A 86 -9.67 1.06 13.70
CA ILE A 86 -8.49 1.73 13.13
C ILE A 86 -8.55 3.23 13.41
N ASP A 87 -7.41 3.83 13.75
CA ASP A 87 -7.25 5.28 13.82
C ASP A 87 -7.49 5.94 12.46
N LEU A 88 -8.26 7.01 12.47
CA LEU A 88 -8.51 7.79 11.26
C LEU A 88 -7.25 8.59 10.89
N ASP A 89 -6.77 8.41 9.67
CA ASP A 89 -5.61 9.15 9.18
C ASP A 89 -5.97 10.60 8.79
N PRO A 90 -5.01 11.54 8.85
CA PRO A 90 -5.27 12.94 8.52
C PRO A 90 -5.88 13.15 7.13
N ALA A 91 -5.46 12.38 6.12
CA ALA A 91 -5.99 12.54 4.77
C ALA A 91 -7.48 12.14 4.67
N TYR A 92 -7.96 11.22 5.50
CA TYR A 92 -9.39 10.95 5.65
C TYR A 92 -10.11 12.06 6.41
N LEU A 93 -9.52 12.58 7.49
CA LEU A 93 -10.12 13.65 8.29
C LEU A 93 -10.27 14.96 7.49
N ASP A 94 -9.31 15.27 6.62
CA ASP A 94 -9.34 16.43 5.74
C ASP A 94 -10.43 16.37 4.66
N LEU A 95 -11.12 15.24 4.50
CA LEU A 95 -12.23 15.13 3.55
C LEU A 95 -13.39 16.06 3.90
N ALA A 96 -13.65 16.30 5.18
CA ALA A 96 -14.68 17.23 5.68
C ALA A 96 -14.62 17.33 7.22
N ASP A 97 -15.10 18.44 7.77
CA ASP A 97 -15.18 18.62 9.23
C ASP A 97 -16.26 17.71 9.85
N GLU A 98 -17.37 17.53 9.16
CA GLU A 98 -18.50 16.71 9.62
C GLU A 98 -18.36 15.23 9.27
N ALA A 99 -18.64 14.36 10.24
CA ALA A 99 -18.43 12.92 10.08
C ALA A 99 -19.33 12.29 9.00
N ALA A 100 -20.58 12.72 8.91
CA ALA A 100 -21.51 12.24 7.89
C ALA A 100 -21.02 12.62 6.48
N GLU A 101 -20.56 13.86 6.31
CA GLU A 101 -20.04 14.36 5.04
C GLU A 101 -18.73 13.66 4.65
N ARG A 102 -17.83 13.40 5.60
CA ARG A 102 -16.60 12.61 5.34
C ARG A 102 -16.93 11.23 4.77
N ARG A 103 -17.88 10.53 5.40
CA ARG A 103 -18.29 9.18 4.98
C ARG A 103 -18.84 9.19 3.55
N GLU A 104 -19.69 10.16 3.24
CA GLU A 104 -20.25 10.32 1.89
C GLU A 104 -19.17 10.66 0.86
N ARG A 105 -18.30 11.63 1.15
CA ARG A 105 -17.18 12.00 0.27
C ARG A 105 -16.23 10.82 0.06
N TYR A 106 -15.96 10.04 1.10
CA TYR A 106 -15.13 8.85 1.01
C TYR A 106 -15.78 7.74 0.18
N ALA A 107 -17.09 7.50 0.35
CA ALA A 107 -17.81 6.51 -0.44
C ALA A 107 -17.76 6.85 -1.94
N ARG A 108 -18.07 8.09 -2.31
CA ARG A 108 -17.95 8.58 -3.69
C ARG A 108 -16.53 8.45 -4.23
N PHE A 109 -15.52 8.75 -3.41
CA PHE A 109 -14.12 8.63 -3.79
C PHE A 109 -13.71 7.19 -4.12
N VAL A 110 -14.20 6.20 -3.36
CA VAL A 110 -13.97 4.77 -3.62
C VAL A 110 -14.71 4.31 -4.87
N GLU A 111 -15.97 4.71 -5.06
CA GLU A 111 -16.79 4.37 -6.23
C GLU A 111 -16.21 4.85 -7.56
N GLN A 112 -15.48 5.98 -7.56
CA GLN A 112 -14.77 6.49 -8.74
C GLN A 112 -13.69 5.52 -9.28
N GLY A 113 -13.32 4.50 -8.52
CA GLY A 113 -12.26 3.57 -8.89
C GLY A 113 -10.88 4.19 -8.77
N VAL A 114 -9.84 3.45 -9.19
CA VAL A 114 -8.46 3.97 -9.20
C VAL A 114 -8.10 4.48 -10.59
N PRO A 115 -7.80 5.79 -10.77
CA PRO A 115 -7.31 6.34 -12.02
C PRO A 115 -6.08 5.59 -12.54
N GLN A 116 -5.98 5.44 -13.87
CA GLN A 116 -4.89 4.68 -14.50
C GLN A 116 -3.50 5.25 -14.19
N GLN A 117 -3.40 6.58 -14.02
CA GLN A 117 -2.16 7.26 -13.66
C GLN A 117 -1.70 6.91 -12.24
N GLU A 118 -2.62 6.91 -11.26
CA GLU A 118 -2.35 6.48 -9.88
C GLU A 118 -1.95 5.00 -9.83
N LEU A 119 -2.67 4.14 -10.56
CA LEU A 119 -2.31 2.71 -10.66
C LEU A 119 -0.89 2.51 -11.20
N THR A 120 -0.52 3.28 -12.22
CA THR A 120 0.81 3.23 -12.81
C THR A 120 1.85 3.66 -11.81
N LEU A 121 1.65 4.80 -11.15
CA LEU A 121 2.53 5.33 -10.10
C LEU A 121 2.76 4.28 -8.99
N MET A 122 1.69 3.72 -8.43
CA MET A 122 1.77 2.74 -7.34
C MET A 122 2.50 1.46 -7.77
N ARG A 123 2.23 0.97 -8.99
CA ARG A 123 2.91 -0.22 -9.52
C ARG A 123 4.38 0.03 -9.77
N GLU A 124 4.74 1.17 -10.37
CA GLU A 124 6.14 1.52 -10.60
C GLU A 124 6.89 1.67 -9.28
N ALA A 125 6.29 2.36 -8.29
CA ALA A 125 6.84 2.50 -6.96
C ALA A 125 7.10 1.13 -6.30
N LEU A 126 6.14 0.20 -6.39
CA LEU A 126 6.29 -1.15 -5.84
C LEU A 126 7.30 -2.02 -6.59
N GLN A 127 7.38 -1.94 -7.92
CA GLN A 127 8.26 -2.79 -8.72
C GLN A 127 9.72 -2.33 -8.67
N ARG A 128 9.95 -1.02 -8.77
CA ARG A 128 11.28 -0.42 -8.84
C ARG A 128 11.81 -0.01 -7.48
N GLY A 129 10.96 -0.09 -6.46
CA GLY A 129 11.32 0.28 -5.12
C GLY A 129 11.45 1.78 -4.91
N GLN A 130 10.53 2.55 -5.48
CA GLN A 130 10.51 4.00 -5.37
C GLN A 130 9.46 4.46 -4.35
N LEU A 131 9.49 5.75 -4.04
CA LEU A 131 8.48 6.39 -3.21
C LEU A 131 7.17 6.55 -3.99
N THR A 132 6.05 6.61 -3.27
CA THR A 132 4.77 7.03 -3.85
C THR A 132 4.60 8.53 -3.58
N GLY A 133 5.03 9.35 -4.53
CA GLY A 133 5.08 10.79 -4.39
C GLY A 133 5.44 11.48 -5.71
N ASN A 134 5.28 12.80 -5.76
CA ASN A 134 5.74 13.57 -6.90
C ASN A 134 7.29 13.72 -6.90
N GLN A 135 7.85 14.25 -7.98
CA GLN A 135 9.32 14.37 -8.11
C GLN A 135 9.91 15.26 -7.01
N ARG A 136 9.24 16.37 -6.67
CA ARG A 136 9.68 17.26 -5.60
C ARG A 136 9.80 16.54 -4.25
N TYR A 137 8.81 15.72 -3.90
CA TYR A 137 8.85 14.90 -2.70
C TYR A 137 10.00 13.89 -2.73
N ALA A 138 10.27 13.28 -3.88
CA ALA A 138 11.41 12.39 -4.03
C ALA A 138 12.73 13.13 -3.76
N ASP A 139 12.91 14.31 -4.36
CA ASP A 139 14.11 15.14 -4.18
C ASP A 139 14.29 15.58 -2.71
N GLU A 140 13.21 16.00 -2.04
CA GLU A 140 13.22 16.37 -0.62
C GLU A 140 13.62 15.19 0.29
N VAL A 141 13.08 14.00 0.00
CA VAL A 141 13.46 12.79 0.76
C VAL A 141 14.92 12.42 0.51
N GLU A 142 15.40 12.49 -0.74
CA GLU A 142 16.80 12.23 -1.09
C GLU A 142 17.77 13.16 -0.35
N GLN A 143 17.47 14.45 -0.32
CA GLN A 143 18.25 15.44 0.43
C GLN A 143 18.28 15.11 1.92
N THR A 144 17.14 14.74 2.50
CA THR A 144 17.01 14.43 3.93
C THR A 144 17.82 13.20 4.33
N ILE A 145 17.81 12.14 3.52
CA ILE A 145 18.51 10.89 3.84
C ILE A 145 19.98 10.88 3.38
N GLY A 146 20.41 11.90 2.63
CA GLY A 146 21.77 11.96 2.05
C GLY A 146 22.07 10.85 1.03
N CYS A 147 21.05 10.17 0.52
CA CYS A 147 21.14 9.05 -0.41
C CYS A 147 20.21 9.26 -1.58
N ARG A 148 20.72 9.03 -2.79
CA ARG A 148 19.93 9.15 -4.02
C ARG A 148 19.01 7.93 -4.18
N ILE A 149 17.70 8.17 -4.35
CA ILE A 149 16.64 7.20 -4.63
C ILE A 149 16.44 7.04 -6.16
N GLU A 150 17.02 7.94 -6.96
CA GLU A 150 16.86 7.97 -8.42
C GLU A 150 17.41 6.79 -9.23
N ARG A 151 16.74 6.66 -10.39
CA ARG A 151 16.88 5.69 -11.47
C ARG A 151 18.29 5.67 -12.08
N ARG A 152 19.04 4.59 -11.85
CA ARG A 152 19.94 4.09 -12.91
C ARG A 152 19.16 3.13 -13.80
N ARG A 153 19.31 3.27 -15.13
CA ARG A 153 19.01 2.15 -16.03
C ARG A 153 19.79 0.93 -15.52
N PRO A 154 19.20 -0.27 -15.45
CA PRO A 154 19.95 -1.47 -15.12
C PRO A 154 21.18 -1.55 -16.03
N GLY A 155 22.39 -1.65 -15.44
CA GLY A 155 23.63 -1.66 -16.23
C GLY A 155 24.86 -1.31 -15.42
N ARG A 156 26.01 -1.83 -15.87
CA ARG A 156 27.33 -1.49 -15.32
C ARG A 156 27.55 0.03 -15.45
N PRO A 157 28.11 0.71 -14.42
CA PRO A 157 28.49 2.11 -14.55
C PRO A 157 29.37 2.30 -15.79
N PRO A 158 29.13 3.33 -16.62
CA PRO A 158 30.01 3.60 -17.76
C PRO A 158 31.43 3.83 -17.25
N ALA A 159 32.42 3.26 -17.95
CA ALA A 159 33.82 3.47 -17.60
C ALA A 159 34.13 4.96 -17.62
N ARG A 160 34.73 5.45 -16.53
CA ARG A 160 35.14 6.84 -16.38
C ARG A 160 36.17 7.12 -17.47
N ARG A 161 35.84 7.98 -18.44
CA ARG A 161 36.82 8.42 -19.45
C ARG A 161 37.92 9.18 -18.72
N ALA A 162 39.16 8.77 -18.96
CA ALA A 162 40.37 9.46 -18.53
C ALA A 162 40.52 10.78 -19.28
#